data_AF-A0A453I1Z6-F1
#
_entry.id   AF-A0A453I1Z6-F1
#
_cell.length_a   1.000
_cell.length_b   1.000
_cell.length_c   1.000
_cell.angle_alpha   90.00
_cell.angle_beta   90.00
_cell.angle_gamma   90.00
#
_symmetry.space_group_name_H-M   'P 1'
#
loop_
_entity.id
_entity.type
_entity.pdbx_description
1 polymer ?
#
loop_
_entity_poly.entity_id
_entity_poly.type
_entity_poly.pdbx_seq_one_letter_code
_entity_poly.pdbx_strand_id
1 'polypeptide(L)'
;MVPRKLMEEHYNENHAPVNCSLCKETLRPEILDLHKSEQCTQRMVACAYCEYELPAIDIHEHQDVCGNRTEFCQTCKNYIRLREWIGHEMQCHVSSNGSEESSRLQV
;
A
#
# COMPACT_ATOMS: atom_id res chain seq x y z
N MET A 1 -15.70 38.78 2.55
CA MET A 1 -15.77 39.80 1.47
C MET A 1 -14.46 40.55 1.50
N VAL A 2 -13.63 40.44 0.45
CA VAL A 2 -12.30 41.08 0.39
C VAL A 2 -12.39 42.38 -0.40
N PRO A 3 -11.87 43.52 0.09
CA PRO A 3 -11.84 44.78 -0.65
C PRO A 3 -11.12 44.62 -2.00
N ARG A 4 -11.68 45.19 -3.08
CA ARG A 4 -11.13 45.02 -4.45
C ARG A 4 -9.65 45.35 -4.60
N LYS A 5 -9.11 46.31 -3.84
CA LYS A 5 -7.71 46.71 -3.88
C LYS A 5 -6.75 45.68 -3.27
N LEU A 6 -7.25 44.76 -2.45
CA LEU A 6 -6.47 43.72 -1.75
C LEU A 6 -6.78 42.32 -2.29
N MET A 7 -7.60 42.22 -3.34
CA MET A 7 -8.03 40.94 -3.89
C MET A 7 -6.85 40.15 -4.48
N GLU A 8 -5.88 40.84 -5.06
CA GLU A 8 -4.69 40.24 -5.68
C GLU A 8 -3.70 39.71 -4.64
N GLU A 9 -3.47 40.47 -3.56
CA GLU A 9 -2.67 40.03 -2.41
C GLU A 9 -3.32 38.83 -1.71
N HIS A 10 -4.62 38.93 -1.41
CA HIS A 10 -5.39 37.82 -0.83
C HIS A 10 -5.33 36.56 -1.68
N TYR A 11 -5.48 36.70 -3.01
CA TYR A 11 -5.38 35.57 -3.93
C TYR A 11 -3.98 34.93 -3.87
N ASN A 12 -2.93 35.74 -3.91
CA ASN A 12 -1.55 35.24 -3.85
C ASN A 12 -1.25 34.54 -2.51
N GLU A 13 -1.80 35.02 -1.41
CA GLU A 13 -1.56 34.43 -0.08
C GLU A 13 -2.39 33.16 0.18
N ASN A 14 -3.62 33.09 -0.32
CA ASN A 14 -4.58 32.04 0.09
C ASN A 14 -4.95 31.05 -1.02
N HIS A 15 -4.85 31.47 -2.29
CA HIS A 15 -5.37 30.73 -3.43
C HIS A 15 -4.33 30.46 -4.52
N ALA A 16 -3.16 31.10 -4.46
CA ALA A 16 -2.08 30.83 -5.39
C ALA A 16 -1.76 29.34 -5.40
N PRO A 17 -1.63 28.72 -6.59
CA PRO A 17 -1.22 27.34 -6.69
C PRO A 17 0.15 27.10 -6.05
N VAL A 18 0.26 26.03 -5.30
CA VAL A 18 1.45 25.58 -4.58
C VAL A 18 1.93 24.25 -5.13
N ASN A 19 3.23 24.02 -5.11
CA ASN A 19 3.82 22.78 -5.59
C ASN A 19 3.90 21.74 -4.48
N CYS A 20 3.52 20.51 -4.79
CA CYS A 20 3.70 19.38 -3.88
C CYS A 20 5.19 19.08 -3.70
N SER A 21 5.67 19.00 -2.46
CA SER A 21 7.08 18.74 -2.18
C SER A 21 7.57 17.39 -2.71
N LEU A 22 6.68 16.39 -2.77
CA LEU A 22 6.97 15.00 -3.12
C LEU A 22 6.94 14.75 -4.63
N CYS A 23 5.86 15.12 -5.32
CA CYS A 23 5.68 14.87 -6.76
C CYS A 23 5.86 16.09 -7.67
N LYS A 24 6.07 17.30 -7.09
CA LYS A 24 6.22 18.58 -7.80
C LYS A 24 5.00 19.04 -8.61
N GLU A 25 3.87 18.35 -8.49
CA GLU A 25 2.60 18.77 -9.09
C GLU A 25 2.10 20.09 -8.49
N THR A 26 1.52 20.95 -9.33
CA THR A 26 1.00 22.26 -8.93
C THR A 26 -0.48 22.15 -8.61
N LEU A 27 -0.85 22.45 -7.37
CA LEU A 27 -2.16 22.20 -6.79
C LEU A 27 -2.67 23.43 -6.05
N ARG A 28 -3.98 23.51 -5.83
CA ARG A 28 -4.54 24.56 -4.97
C ARG A 28 -4.21 24.25 -3.50
N PRO A 29 -3.92 25.26 -2.65
CA PRO A 29 -3.60 25.05 -1.24
C PRO A 29 -4.67 24.24 -0.50
N GLU A 30 -5.95 24.50 -0.80
CA GLU A 30 -7.11 23.80 -0.24
C GLU A 30 -7.12 22.27 -0.46
N ILE A 31 -6.49 21.77 -1.52
CA ILE A 31 -6.43 20.32 -1.82
C ILE A 31 -5.06 19.70 -1.52
N LEU A 32 -4.06 20.50 -1.14
CA LEU A 32 -2.68 20.02 -1.00
C LEU A 32 -2.57 18.95 0.10
N ASP A 33 -3.27 19.12 1.22
CA ASP A 33 -3.30 18.14 2.31
C ASP A 33 -3.93 16.81 1.88
N LEU A 34 -5.10 16.86 1.24
CA LEU A 34 -5.77 15.67 0.69
C LEU A 34 -4.89 14.98 -0.36
N HIS A 35 -4.23 15.75 -1.21
CA HIS A 35 -3.30 15.20 -2.17
C HIS A 35 -2.16 14.46 -1.47
N LYS A 36 -1.49 15.08 -0.49
CA LYS A 36 -0.37 14.45 0.22
C LYS A 36 -0.78 13.16 0.94
N SER A 37 -1.99 13.10 1.51
CA SER A 37 -2.46 11.92 2.25
C SER A 37 -2.95 10.80 1.34
N GLU A 38 -3.70 11.10 0.27
CA GLU A 38 -4.44 10.07 -0.48
C GLU A 38 -4.08 9.96 -1.96
N GLN A 39 -3.69 11.05 -2.61
CA GLN A 39 -3.59 11.07 -4.09
C GLN A 39 -2.15 11.16 -4.60
N CYS A 40 -1.22 11.61 -3.77
CA CYS A 40 0.16 11.80 -4.17
C CYS A 40 0.76 10.44 -4.51
N THR A 41 1.26 10.31 -5.74
CA THR A 41 1.93 9.11 -6.24
C THR A 41 3.25 8.84 -5.51
N GLN A 42 3.85 9.90 -4.96
CA GLN A 42 5.11 9.84 -4.21
C GLN A 42 4.90 9.73 -2.69
N ARG A 43 3.67 9.54 -2.20
CA ARG A 43 3.45 9.28 -0.76
C ARG A 43 4.05 7.93 -0.39
N MET A 44 4.60 7.82 0.82
CA MET A 44 5.11 6.55 1.33
C MET A 44 3.95 5.67 1.79
N VAL A 45 3.94 4.42 1.35
CA VAL A 45 2.96 3.39 1.71
C VAL A 45 3.70 2.11 2.05
N ALA A 46 3.32 1.45 3.14
CA ALA A 46 3.87 0.15 3.51
C ALA A 46 3.27 -0.98 2.68
N CYS A 47 4.10 -1.93 2.27
CA CYS A 47 3.65 -3.16 1.63
C CYS A 47 2.80 -4.00 2.59
N ALA A 48 1.64 -4.47 2.15
CA ALA A 48 0.74 -5.30 2.98
C ALA A 48 1.31 -6.68 3.32
N TYR A 49 2.42 -7.10 2.68
CA TYR A 49 3.01 -8.42 2.84
C TYR A 49 4.35 -8.43 3.58
N CYS A 50 5.18 -7.39 3.38
CA CYS A 50 6.52 -7.32 3.96
C CYS A 50 6.76 -6.04 4.79
N GLU A 51 5.75 -5.18 4.92
CA GLU A 51 5.77 -3.93 5.70
C GLU A 51 6.83 -2.90 5.25
N TYR A 52 7.51 -3.16 4.14
CA TYR A 52 8.49 -2.24 3.58
C TYR A 52 7.82 -1.01 2.96
N GLU A 53 8.32 0.18 3.30
CA GLU A 53 7.78 1.46 2.84
C GLU A 53 8.34 1.86 1.47
N LEU A 54 7.44 2.13 0.53
CA LEU A 54 7.75 2.52 -0.84
C LEU A 54 6.84 3.68 -1.29
N PRO A 55 7.24 4.44 -2.32
CA PRO A 55 6.35 5.35 -3.01
C PRO A 55 5.10 4.63 -3.55
N ALA A 56 3.94 5.27 -3.46
CA ALA A 56 2.67 4.71 -3.96
C ALA A 56 2.67 4.39 -5.46
N ILE A 57 3.57 4.98 -6.25
CA ILE A 57 3.77 4.62 -7.66
C ILE A 57 4.37 3.22 -7.83
N ASP A 58 5.28 2.82 -6.92
CA ASP A 58 5.99 1.54 -7.00
C ASP A 58 5.29 0.43 -6.20
N ILE A 59 4.38 0.78 -5.29
CA ILE A 59 3.76 -0.17 -4.36
C ILE A 59 2.99 -1.29 -5.06
N HIS A 60 2.34 -1.00 -6.19
CA HIS A 60 1.53 -1.98 -6.91
C HIS A 60 2.40 -3.06 -7.55
N GLU A 61 3.45 -2.66 -8.28
CA GLU A 61 4.42 -3.58 -8.87
C GLU A 61 5.12 -4.40 -7.79
N HIS A 62 5.52 -3.74 -6.70
CA HIS A 62 6.11 -4.42 -5.56
C HIS A 62 5.17 -5.44 -4.93
N GLN A 63 3.89 -5.12 -4.72
CA GLN A 63 2.91 -6.05 -4.14
C GLN A 63 2.61 -7.25 -5.04
N ASP A 64 2.64 -7.08 -6.37
CA ASP A 64 2.49 -8.21 -7.29
C ASP A 64 3.63 -9.23 -7.11
N VAL A 65 4.86 -8.76 -7.07
CA VAL A 65 6.04 -9.62 -6.87
C VAL A 65 6.10 -10.15 -5.43
N CYS A 66 5.97 -9.27 -4.45
CA CYS A 66 6.09 -9.60 -3.03
C CYS A 66 4.97 -10.55 -2.57
N GLY A 67 3.74 -10.38 -3.06
CA GLY A 67 2.61 -11.25 -2.72
C GLY A 67 2.75 -12.67 -3.26
N ASN A 68 3.52 -12.87 -4.34
CA ASN A 68 3.82 -14.18 -4.91
C ASN A 68 4.97 -14.91 -4.20
N ARG A 69 5.74 -14.23 -3.34
CA ARG A 69 6.73 -14.89 -2.49
C ARG A 69 6.03 -15.87 -1.57
N THR A 70 6.64 -17.02 -1.36
CA THR A 70 6.13 -18.06 -0.47
C THR A 70 6.91 -18.11 0.83
N GLU A 71 6.20 -18.26 1.93
CA GLU A 71 6.76 -18.55 3.25
C GLU A 71 6.44 -19.99 3.66
N PHE A 72 7.33 -20.59 4.46
CA PHE A 72 7.18 -21.97 4.88
C PHE A 72 6.30 -22.07 6.12
N CYS A 73 5.16 -22.74 6.01
CA CYS A 73 4.32 -23.03 7.16
C CYS A 73 4.88 -24.20 7.97
N GLN A 74 5.20 -23.95 9.24
CA GLN A 74 5.73 -24.96 10.13
C GLN A 74 4.70 -26.04 10.53
N THR A 75 3.41 -25.73 10.44
CA THR A 75 2.30 -26.61 10.83
C THR A 75 1.96 -27.62 9.75
N CYS A 76 1.66 -27.16 8.52
CA CYS A 76 1.31 -28.06 7.42
C CYS A 76 2.51 -28.49 6.56
N LYS A 77 3.72 -27.96 6.83
CA LYS A 77 4.96 -28.23 6.08
C LYS A 77 4.89 -27.89 4.59
N ASN A 78 4.03 -26.96 4.20
CA ASN A 78 3.89 -26.47 2.84
C ASN A 78 4.37 -25.03 2.70
N TYR A 79 4.78 -24.66 1.48
CA TYR A 79 5.08 -23.29 1.09
C TYR A 79 3.79 -22.58 0.68
N ILE A 80 3.50 -21.47 1.34
CA ILE A 80 2.25 -20.72 1.18
C ILE A 80 2.60 -19.31 0.71
N ARG A 81 1.91 -18.79 -0.31
CA ARG A 81 2.14 -17.43 -0.81
C ARG A 81 1.74 -16.41 0.26
N LEU A 82 2.50 -15.31 0.35
CA LEU A 82 2.21 -14.24 1.31
C LEU A 82 0.80 -13.66 1.12
N ARG A 83 0.33 -13.53 -0.13
CA ARG A 83 -1.06 -13.17 -0.46
C ARG A 83 -2.11 -14.06 0.20
N GLU A 84 -1.80 -15.33 0.36
CA GLU A 84 -2.72 -16.37 0.84
C GLU A 84 -2.51 -16.67 2.33
N TRP A 85 -1.48 -16.09 2.95
CA TRP A 85 -1.06 -16.41 4.30
C TRP A 85 -2.16 -16.19 5.34
N ILE A 86 -2.88 -15.07 5.29
CA ILE A 86 -3.96 -14.76 6.24
C ILE A 86 -5.08 -15.82 6.17
N GLY A 87 -5.48 -16.21 4.96
CA GLY A 87 -6.49 -17.25 4.77
C GLY A 87 -5.99 -18.63 5.19
N HIS A 88 -4.71 -18.91 4.92
CA HIS A 88 -4.04 -20.13 5.34
C HIS A 88 -3.98 -20.25 6.87
N GLU A 89 -3.58 -19.20 7.59
CA GLU A 89 -3.47 -19.20 9.04
C GLU A 89 -4.80 -19.61 9.70
N MET A 90 -5.92 -19.03 9.24
CA MET A 90 -7.26 -19.35 9.76
C MET A 90 -7.66 -20.82 9.57
N GLN A 91 -7.19 -21.47 8.51
CA GLN A 91 -7.54 -22.86 8.18
C GLN A 91 -6.52 -23.87 8.70
N CYS A 92 -5.24 -23.51 8.72
CA CYS A 92 -4.14 -24.40 9.02
C CYS A 92 -4.13 -24.86 10.49
N HIS A 93 -4.60 -24.01 11.41
CA HIS A 93 -4.73 -24.38 12.82
C HIS A 93 -5.73 -25.51 13.06
N VAL A 94 -6.69 -25.73 12.15
CA VAL A 94 -7.72 -26.76 12.27
C VAL A 94 -7.22 -28.13 11.80
N SER A 95 -6.31 -28.16 10.82
CA SER A 95 -5.84 -29.39 10.17
C SER A 95 -4.71 -30.12 10.90
N SER A 96 -4.08 -29.49 11.91
CA SER A 96 -2.97 -30.13 12.65
C SER A 96 -3.39 -31.29 13.56
N ASN A 97 -4.69 -31.61 13.64
CA ASN A 97 -5.22 -32.69 14.47
C ASN A 97 -5.74 -33.91 13.69
N GLY A 98 -5.46 -34.01 12.39
CA GLY A 98 -5.76 -35.24 11.66
C GLY A 98 -5.55 -35.08 10.16
N SER A 99 -4.43 -35.62 9.67
CA SER A 99 -4.22 -36.24 8.34
C SER A 99 -2.72 -36.29 8.06
N GLU A 100 -2.02 -37.18 8.76
CA GLU A 100 -0.91 -37.86 8.08
C GLU A 100 -1.53 -38.66 6.93
N GLU A 101 -1.15 -38.33 5.70
CA GLU A 101 -1.21 -39.15 4.47
C GLU A 101 -1.71 -38.32 3.28
N SER A 102 -0.79 -37.73 2.52
CA SER A 102 -0.87 -37.74 1.05
C SER A 102 0.46 -37.33 0.44
N SER A 103 1.40 -38.27 0.44
CA SER A 103 2.46 -38.33 -0.56
C SER A 103 2.82 -39.80 -0.75
N ARG A 104 1.86 -40.53 -1.31
CA ARG A 104 2.14 -41.76 -2.04
C ARG A 104 1.64 -41.61 -3.45
N LEU A 105 2.60 -41.73 -4.37
CA LEU A 105 2.48 -42.09 -5.77
C LEU A 105 1.92 -41.02 -6.69
N GLN A 106 2.79 -40.51 -7.57
CA GLN A 106 2.56 -40.69 -9.00
C GLN A 106 3.89 -41.00 -9.70
N VAL A 107 3.81 -42.13 -10.41
CA VAL A 107 4.70 -42.78 -11.39
C VAL A 107 5.45 -41.85 -12.34
#